data_AF-A0A5J4QYP4-F1
#
_entry.id   AF-A0A5J4QYP4-F1
#
_cell.length_a   1.000
_cell.length_b   1.000
_cell.length_c   1.000
_cell.angle_alpha   90.00
_cell.angle_beta   90.00
_cell.angle_gamma   90.00
#
_symmetry.space_group_name_H-M   'P 1'
#
loop_
_entity.id
_entity.type
_entity.pdbx_description
1 polymer ?
#
loop_
_entity_poly.entity_id
_entity_poly.type
_entity_poly.pdbx_seq_one_letter_code
_entity_poly.pdbx_strand_id
1 'polypeptide(L)'
;MRSCFPEIEQEIQDKVSSDAELSRKVTQIREVKGLGLLTILTVLCETNGFLLSGNIRQVVSYAGLDVKMSQSGHNNGRTRISKQGNTHIRGCLYMPALSAVRSNEPIRNLHLRICERNPNTKMKGIIAAMRKLLVLIFVLWKKDEPYDPNHVWQA
;
A
#
# COMPACT_ATOMS: atom_id res chain seq x y z
N MET A 1 -7.27 -7.28 30.05
CA MET A 1 -7.82 -6.71 28.80
C MET A 1 -6.85 -6.86 27.60
N ARG A 2 -6.18 -8.01 27.44
CA ARG A 2 -5.27 -8.33 26.31
C ARG A 2 -5.62 -9.65 25.60
N SER A 3 -6.60 -10.39 26.12
CA SER A 3 -6.99 -11.73 25.66
C SER A 3 -7.90 -11.73 24.43
N CYS A 4 -8.59 -10.63 24.12
CA CYS A 4 -9.61 -10.61 23.05
C CYS A 4 -9.03 -10.31 21.65
N PHE A 5 -7.84 -9.73 21.56
CA PHE A 5 -7.16 -9.49 20.28
C PHE A 5 -6.85 -10.76 19.47
N PRO A 6 -6.27 -11.83 20.06
CA PRO A 6 -6.02 -13.05 19.31
C PRO A 6 -7.32 -13.74 18.86
N GLU A 7 -8.40 -13.64 19.65
CA GLU A 7 -9.72 -14.20 19.30
C GLU A 7 -10.29 -13.53 18.05
N ILE A 8 -10.19 -12.20 17.94
CA ILE A 8 -10.65 -11.44 16.76
C ILE A 8 -9.79 -11.75 15.54
N GLU A 9 -8.47 -11.83 15.69
CA GLU A 9 -7.58 -12.19 14.58
C GLU A 9 -7.88 -13.58 14.04
N GLN A 10 -8.21 -14.52 14.93
CA GLN A 10 -8.59 -15.88 14.56
C GLN A 10 -9.94 -15.90 13.82
N GLU A 11 -10.94 -15.16 14.29
CA GLU A 11 -12.23 -15.05 13.59
C GLU A 11 -12.08 -14.44 12.19
N ILE A 12 -11.19 -13.44 12.03
CA ILE A 12 -10.86 -12.87 10.73
C ILE A 12 -10.23 -13.93 9.83
N GLN A 13 -9.27 -14.69 10.35
CA GLN A 13 -8.61 -15.76 9.61
C GLN A 13 -9.62 -16.84 9.17
N ASP A 14 -10.56 -17.21 10.03
CA ASP A 14 -11.58 -18.21 9.73
C ASP A 14 -12.52 -17.74 8.62
N LYS A 15 -12.97 -16.48 8.66
CA LYS A 15 -13.79 -15.89 7.59
C LYS A 15 -13.04 -15.82 6.26
N VAL A 16 -11.76 -15.46 6.27
CA VAL A 16 -10.94 -15.47 5.05
C VAL A 16 -10.79 -16.89 4.52
N SER A 17 -10.62 -17.87 5.41
CA SER A 17 -10.43 -19.28 5.04
C SER A 17 -11.71 -19.94 4.50
N SER A 18 -12.89 -19.41 4.86
CA SER A 18 -14.18 -19.88 4.29
C SER A 18 -14.36 -19.58 2.81
N ASP A 19 -13.65 -18.58 2.28
CA ASP A 19 -13.67 -18.23 0.86
C ASP A 19 -12.33 -18.63 0.23
N ALA A 20 -12.36 -19.70 -0.56
CA ALA A 20 -11.18 -20.26 -1.20
C ALA A 20 -10.51 -19.28 -2.18
N GLU A 21 -11.28 -18.46 -2.90
CA GLU A 21 -10.73 -17.50 -3.84
C GLU A 21 -10.05 -16.34 -3.11
N LEU A 22 -10.72 -15.79 -2.09
CA LEU A 22 -10.17 -14.74 -1.26
C LEU A 22 -8.90 -15.19 -0.55
N SER A 23 -8.92 -16.37 0.07
CA SER A 23 -7.78 -16.95 0.78
C SER A 23 -6.57 -17.12 -0.14
N ARG A 24 -6.78 -17.63 -1.36
CA ARG A 24 -5.71 -17.79 -2.36
C ARG A 24 -5.07 -16.44 -2.71
N LYS A 25 -5.89 -15.44 -3.06
CA LYS A 25 -5.39 -14.10 -3.46
C LYS A 25 -4.67 -13.39 -2.32
N VAL A 26 -5.23 -13.45 -1.11
CA VAL A 26 -4.60 -12.85 0.07
C VAL A 26 -3.25 -13.52 0.36
N THR A 27 -3.16 -14.84 0.21
CA THR A 27 -1.91 -15.59 0.41
C THR A 27 -0.83 -15.17 -0.59
N GLN A 28 -1.16 -15.04 -1.88
CA GLN A 28 -0.24 -14.54 -2.90
C GLN A 28 0.26 -13.11 -2.59
N ILE A 29 -0.64 -12.22 -2.17
CA ILE A 29 -0.27 -10.84 -1.81
C ILE A 29 0.61 -10.80 -0.56
N ARG A 30 0.39 -11.73 0.38
CA ARG A 30 1.15 -11.84 1.64
C ARG A 30 2.61 -12.23 1.42
N GLU A 31 2.97 -12.82 0.28
CA GLU A 31 4.37 -13.11 -0.07
C GLU A 31 5.22 -11.82 -0.21
N VAL A 32 4.57 -10.68 -0.46
CA VAL A 32 5.24 -9.38 -0.49
C VAL A 32 5.76 -9.04 0.90
N LYS A 33 7.09 -9.11 1.05
CA LYS A 33 7.79 -8.72 2.28
C LYS A 33 7.38 -7.31 2.73
N GLY A 34 6.82 -7.23 3.93
CA GLY A 34 6.34 -6.00 4.56
C GLY A 34 4.82 -5.87 4.62
N LEU A 35 4.04 -6.68 3.89
CA LEU A 35 2.58 -6.72 4.01
C LEU A 35 2.12 -7.77 5.03
N GLY A 36 1.25 -7.35 5.94
CA GLY A 36 0.55 -8.23 6.87
C GLY A 36 -0.88 -8.50 6.42
N LEU A 37 -1.47 -9.60 6.93
CA LEU A 37 -2.84 -10.00 6.60
C LEU A 37 -3.86 -8.89 6.89
N LEU A 38 -3.81 -8.30 8.08
CA LEU A 38 -4.70 -7.20 8.46
C LEU A 38 -4.57 -5.99 7.51
N THR A 39 -3.37 -5.65 7.07
CA THR A 39 -3.16 -4.55 6.11
C THR A 39 -3.83 -4.86 4.78
N ILE A 40 -3.63 -6.06 4.25
CA ILE A 40 -4.20 -6.49 2.96
C ILE A 40 -5.73 -6.44 3.06
N LEU A 41 -6.30 -7.06 4.11
CA LEU A 41 -7.74 -7.06 4.32
C LEU A 41 -8.32 -5.67 4.50
N THR A 42 -7.67 -4.80 5.29
CA THR A 42 -8.11 -3.41 5.45
C THR A 42 -8.17 -2.71 4.10
N VAL A 43 -7.14 -2.84 3.26
CA VAL A 43 -7.14 -2.24 1.92
C VAL A 43 -8.25 -2.82 1.05
N LEU A 44 -8.47 -4.13 1.08
CA LEU A 44 -9.51 -4.79 0.29
C LEU A 44 -10.92 -4.38 0.75
N CYS A 45 -11.19 -4.32 2.05
CA CYS A 45 -12.47 -3.88 2.60
C CYS A 45 -12.76 -2.41 2.25
N GLU A 46 -11.77 -1.52 2.43
CA GLU A 46 -11.91 -0.09 2.13
C GLU A 46 -12.07 0.19 0.63
N THR A 47 -11.54 -0.68 -0.23
CA THR A 47 -11.65 -0.53 -1.69
C THR A 47 -12.74 -1.40 -2.32
N ASN A 48 -13.47 -2.17 -1.49
CA ASN A 48 -14.41 -3.19 -1.93
C ASN A 48 -13.81 -4.10 -3.02
N GLY A 49 -12.64 -4.68 -2.75
CA GLY A 49 -11.92 -5.54 -3.71
C GLY A 49 -11.53 -4.84 -5.02
N PHE A 50 -11.32 -3.53 -4.97
CA PHE A 50 -11.05 -2.69 -6.16
C PHE A 50 -12.10 -2.81 -7.28
N LEU A 51 -13.35 -3.11 -6.94
CA LEU A 51 -14.46 -3.24 -7.90
C LEU A 51 -14.63 -1.94 -8.73
N LEU A 52 -14.52 -0.78 -8.07
CA LEU A 52 -14.73 0.53 -8.68
C LEU A 52 -13.46 1.16 -9.29
N SER A 53 -12.30 0.51 -9.14
CA SER A 53 -11.02 1.05 -9.57
C SER A 53 -10.51 0.31 -10.80
N GLY A 54 -10.52 0.99 -11.95
CA GLY A 54 -9.99 0.45 -13.21
C GLY A 54 -8.51 0.74 -13.42
N ASN A 55 -7.95 1.75 -12.73
CA ASN A 55 -6.59 2.22 -12.97
C ASN A 55 -5.83 2.49 -11.66
N ILE A 56 -4.52 2.24 -11.68
CA ILE A 56 -3.57 2.55 -10.60
C ILE A 56 -3.70 4.00 -10.12
N ARG A 57 -3.87 4.96 -11.04
CA ARG A 57 -4.00 6.38 -10.69
C ARG A 57 -5.23 6.65 -9.81
N GLN A 58 -6.35 5.98 -10.09
CA GLN A 58 -7.58 6.12 -9.30
C GLN A 58 -7.38 5.56 -7.89
N VAL A 59 -6.76 4.39 -7.76
CA VAL A 59 -6.46 3.77 -6.46
C VAL A 59 -5.55 4.65 -5.61
N VAL A 60 -4.49 5.20 -6.20
CA VAL A 60 -3.54 6.08 -5.49
C VAL A 60 -4.21 7.38 -5.06
N SER A 61 -5.05 7.96 -5.92
CA SER A 61 -5.85 9.15 -5.59
C SER A 61 -6.87 8.86 -4.49
N TYR A 62 -7.54 7.70 -4.56
CA TYR A 62 -8.51 7.27 -3.56
C TYR A 62 -7.86 7.09 -2.18
N ALA A 63 -6.64 6.55 -2.12
CA ALA A 63 -5.86 6.47 -0.87
C ALA A 63 -5.25 7.80 -0.42
N GLY A 64 -5.31 8.86 -1.24
CA GLY A 64 -4.73 10.17 -0.93
C GLY A 64 -3.20 10.16 -0.87
N LEU A 65 -2.57 9.23 -1.62
CA LEU A 65 -1.12 9.10 -1.77
C LEU A 65 -0.59 9.80 -3.03
N ASP A 66 -1.47 10.47 -3.77
CA ASP A 66 -1.14 11.34 -4.89
C ASP A 66 -0.50 12.65 -4.41
N VAL A 67 0.48 13.14 -5.17
CA VAL A 67 1.11 14.42 -4.90
C VAL A 67 0.30 15.51 -5.59
N LYS A 68 -0.22 16.45 -4.81
CA LYS A 68 -0.83 17.68 -5.34
C LYS A 68 0.14 18.85 -5.22
N MET A 69 0.18 19.64 -6.28
CA MET A 69 0.85 20.93 -6.28
C MET A 69 -0.18 21.97 -5.84
N SER A 70 0.15 22.74 -4.80
CA SER A 70 -0.67 23.87 -4.38
C SER A 70 -0.21 25.09 -5.16
N GLN A 71 -0.92 25.44 -6.23
CA GLN A 71 -0.73 26.71 -6.95
C GLN A 71 -1.85 27.68 -6.57
N SER A 72 -1.48 28.82 -6.02
CA SER A 72 -2.38 29.94 -5.78
C SER A 72 -1.83 31.16 -6.51
N GLY A 73 -2.37 31.44 -7.70
CA GLY A 73 -2.10 32.63 -8.52
C GLY A 73 -0.62 32.88 -8.84
N HIS A 74 0.10 33.49 -7.89
CA HIS A 74 1.48 33.97 -8.04
C HIS A 74 2.54 33.12 -7.29
N ASN A 75 2.12 32.15 -6.46
CA ASN A 75 3.05 31.32 -5.69
C ASN A 75 2.97 29.85 -6.11
N ASN A 76 4.11 29.31 -6.53
CA ASN A 76 4.33 27.87 -6.64
C ASN A 76 4.59 27.31 -5.23
N GLY A 77 3.53 26.78 -4.59
CA GLY A 77 3.63 26.15 -3.28
C GLY A 77 4.43 24.83 -3.31
N ARG A 78 4.81 24.34 -2.13
CA ARG A 78 5.50 23.04 -2.00
C ARG A 78 4.57 21.90 -2.40
N THR A 79 5.08 20.93 -3.16
CA THR A 79 4.36 19.69 -3.46
C THR A 79 4.09 18.88 -2.19
N ARG A 80 2.83 18.61 -1.87
CA ARG A 80 2.40 17.81 -0.72
C ARG A 80 1.47 16.69 -1.19
N ILE A 81 1.37 15.61 -0.43
CA ILE A 81 0.30 14.64 -0.65
C ILE A 81 -1.07 15.31 -0.48
N SER A 82 -2.07 14.89 -1.27
CA SER A 82 -3.39 15.53 -1.28
C SER A 82 -4.09 15.46 0.08
N LYS A 83 -3.85 14.38 0.85
CA LYS A 83 -4.52 14.06 2.13
C LYS A 83 -6.06 13.97 2.06
N GLN A 84 -6.65 14.12 0.88
CA GLN A 84 -8.09 14.12 0.62
C GLN A 84 -8.67 12.72 0.41
N GLY A 85 -7.84 11.67 0.42
CA GLY A 85 -8.26 10.28 0.29
C GLY A 85 -8.37 9.52 1.61
N ASN A 86 -8.72 8.25 1.50
CA ASN A 86 -9.04 7.34 2.60
C ASN A 86 -7.93 7.31 3.67
N THR A 87 -8.29 7.75 4.88
CA THR A 87 -7.38 7.83 6.03
C THR A 87 -7.00 6.45 6.57
N HIS A 88 -7.89 5.46 6.47
CA HIS A 88 -7.65 4.10 6.94
C HIS A 88 -6.57 3.41 6.10
N ILE A 89 -6.67 3.48 4.77
CA ILE A 89 -5.65 2.95 3.84
C ILE A 89 -4.29 3.60 4.11
N ARG A 90 -4.27 4.93 4.27
CA ARG A 90 -3.03 5.67 4.54
C ARG A 90 -2.44 5.32 5.90
N GLY A 91 -3.25 5.15 6.93
CA GLY A 91 -2.81 4.74 8.26
C GLY A 91 -2.26 3.31 8.27
N CYS A 92 -2.99 2.36 7.67
CA CYS A 92 -2.62 0.95 7.70
C CYS A 92 -1.36 0.65 6.89
N LEU A 93 -1.05 1.43 5.84
CA LEU A 93 0.14 1.24 5.01
C LEU A 93 1.44 1.85 5.60
N TYR A 94 1.35 2.71 6.61
CA TYR A 94 2.54 3.40 7.12
C TYR A 94 3.53 2.45 7.79
N MET A 95 3.07 1.61 8.72
CA MET A 95 3.92 0.62 9.40
C MET A 95 4.46 -0.46 8.44
N PRO A 96 3.63 -1.05 7.55
CA PRO A 96 4.09 -1.90 6.45
C PRO A 96 5.19 -1.27 5.59
N ALA A 97 5.05 0.01 5.23
CA ALA A 97 6.06 0.70 4.44
C ALA A 97 7.40 0.82 5.18
N LEU A 98 7.40 1.12 6.49
CA LEU A 98 8.62 1.14 7.30
C LEU A 98 9.29 -0.24 7.36
N SER A 99 8.49 -1.30 7.52
CA SER A 99 8.98 -2.68 7.51
C SER A 99 9.55 -3.09 6.15
N ALA A 100 8.84 -2.74 5.07
CA ALA A 100 9.24 -3.03 3.70
C ALA A 100 10.54 -2.32 3.31
N VAL A 101 10.75 -1.07 3.74
CA VAL A 101 12.03 -0.36 3.50
C VAL A 101 13.24 -1.07 4.13
N ARG A 102 13.03 -1.89 5.16
CA ARG A 102 14.10 -2.68 5.81
C ARG A 102 14.26 -4.07 5.21
N SER A 103 13.16 -4.71 4.82
CA SER A 103 13.11 -6.14 4.47
C SER A 103 12.98 -6.44 2.98
N ASN A 104 12.53 -5.46 2.18
CA ASN A 104 12.26 -5.59 0.75
C ASN A 104 13.21 -4.70 -0.05
N GLU A 105 14.16 -5.33 -0.75
CA GLU A 105 15.28 -4.64 -1.41
C GLU A 105 14.83 -3.68 -2.53
N PRO A 106 13.89 -4.04 -3.44
CA PRO A 106 13.29 -3.09 -4.38
C PRO A 106 12.70 -1.83 -3.74
N ILE A 107 11.97 -1.99 -2.63
CA ILE A 107 11.32 -0.87 -1.91
C ILE A 107 12.37 -0.03 -1.16
N ARG A 108 13.39 -0.68 -0.58
CA ARG A 108 14.54 -0.02 0.01
C ARG A 108 15.29 0.83 -1.01
N ASN A 109 15.58 0.29 -2.18
CA ASN A 109 16.26 1.00 -3.25
C ASN A 109 15.44 2.19 -3.77
N LEU A 110 14.11 2.06 -3.85
CA LEU A 110 13.22 3.18 -4.14
C LEU A 110 13.31 4.27 -3.06
N HIS A 111 13.26 3.89 -1.79
CA HIS A 111 13.35 4.81 -0.66
C HIS A 111 14.67 5.57 -0.66
N LEU A 112 15.80 4.86 -0.80
CA LEU A 112 17.15 5.44 -0.82
C LEU A 112 17.30 6.45 -1.96
N ARG A 113 16.93 6.08 -3.20
CA ARG A 113 16.98 7.00 -4.36
C ARG A 113 16.19 8.28 -4.15
N ILE A 114 15.03 8.20 -3.48
CA ILE A 114 14.21 9.38 -3.20
C ILE A 114 14.83 10.24 -2.09
N CYS A 115 15.39 9.61 -1.06
CA CYS A 115 16.09 10.28 0.03
C CYS A 115 17.37 10.96 -0.47
N GLU A 116 18.12 10.36 -1.39
CA GLU A 116 19.30 10.97 -2.04
C GLU A 116 18.91 12.23 -2.83
N ARG A 117 17.80 12.17 -3.58
CA ARG A 117 17.27 13.33 -4.32
C ARG A 117 16.63 14.39 -3.41
N ASN A 118 16.23 14.03 -2.19
CA ASN A 118 15.51 14.89 -1.24
C ASN A 118 16.06 14.71 0.19
N PRO A 119 17.32 15.11 0.45
CA PRO A 119 17.99 14.82 1.72
C PRO A 119 17.24 15.39 2.94
N ASN A 120 16.57 16.53 2.76
CA ASN A 120 15.82 17.21 3.81
C ASN A 120 14.40 16.65 4.06
N THR A 121 13.96 15.61 3.33
CA THR A 121 12.58 15.10 3.47
C THR A 121 12.47 13.59 3.26
N LYS A 122 13.03 12.81 4.20
CA LYS A 122 12.94 11.34 4.23
C LYS A 122 11.51 10.79 4.18
N MET A 123 10.53 11.58 4.66
CA MET A 123 9.10 11.25 4.57
C MET A 123 8.60 11.05 3.14
N LYS A 124 9.18 11.73 2.14
CA LYS A 124 8.82 11.50 0.72
C LYS A 124 9.15 10.07 0.29
N GLY A 125 10.26 9.51 0.77
CA GLY A 125 10.65 8.13 0.51
C GLY A 125 9.69 7.13 1.12
N ILE A 126 9.21 7.37 2.35
CA ILE A 126 8.21 6.50 3.01
C ILE A 126 6.87 6.55 2.26
N ILE A 127 6.39 7.74 1.88
CA ILE A 127 5.16 7.90 1.09
C ILE A 127 5.27 7.17 -0.24
N ALA A 128 6.42 7.21 -0.91
CA ALA A 128 6.65 6.47 -2.14
C ALA A 128 6.64 4.95 -1.92
N ALA A 129 7.18 4.46 -0.80
CA ALA A 129 7.09 3.06 -0.41
C ALA A 129 5.63 2.64 -0.15
N MET A 130 4.85 3.45 0.57
CA MET A 130 3.41 3.21 0.79
C MET A 130 2.66 3.12 -0.54
N ARG A 131 2.92 4.06 -1.46
CA ARG A 131 2.33 4.05 -2.80
C ARG A 131 2.72 2.78 -3.56
N LYS A 132 3.98 2.35 -3.51
CA LYS A 132 4.44 1.13 -4.20
C LYS A 132 3.75 -0.12 -3.63
N LEU A 133 3.61 -0.22 -2.31
CA LEU A 133 2.87 -1.33 -1.66
C LEU A 133 1.41 -1.37 -2.09
N LEU A 134 0.71 -0.23 -2.09
CA LEU A 134 -0.68 -0.15 -2.54
C LEU A 134 -0.85 -0.60 -4.00
N VAL A 135 0.08 -0.19 -4.86
CA VAL A 135 0.08 -0.60 -6.29
C VAL A 135 0.33 -2.09 -6.43
N LEU A 136 1.23 -2.68 -5.63
CA LEU A 136 1.45 -4.13 -5.63
C LEU A 136 0.19 -4.89 -5.24
N ILE A 137 -0.49 -4.47 -4.16
CA ILE A 137 -1.76 -5.08 -3.73
C ILE A 137 -2.78 -5.01 -4.87
N PHE A 138 -2.95 -3.85 -5.51
CA PHE A 138 -3.91 -3.67 -6.61
C PHE A 138 -3.60 -4.57 -7.82
N VAL A 139 -2.34 -4.62 -8.25
CA VAL A 139 -1.96 -5.37 -9.47
C VAL A 139 -2.05 -6.87 -9.23
N LEU A 140 -1.53 -7.37 -8.10
CA LEU A 140 -1.63 -8.80 -7.76
C LEU A 140 -3.10 -9.21 -7.63
N TRP A 141 -3.93 -8.37 -7.02
CA TRP A 141 -5.37 -8.64 -6.90
C TRP A 141 -6.10 -8.72 -8.26
N LYS A 142 -5.78 -7.81 -9.18
CA LYS A 142 -6.41 -7.75 -10.51
C LYS A 142 -5.89 -8.81 -11.48
N LYS A 143 -4.59 -9.11 -11.43
CA LYS A 143 -3.96 -10.10 -12.32
C LYS A 143 -4.09 -11.54 -11.81
N ASP A 144 -4.33 -11.73 -10.51
CA ASP A 144 -4.41 -13.06 -9.89
C ASP A 144 -3.12 -13.87 -10.11
N GLU A 145 -1.98 -13.18 -10.08
CA GLU A 145 -0.64 -13.72 -10.29
C GLU A 145 0.14 -13.70 -8.98
N PRO A 146 1.01 -14.69 -8.72
CA PRO A 146 1.89 -14.70 -7.55
C PRO A 146 2.90 -13.54 -7.60
N TYR A 147 3.37 -13.12 -6.44
CA TYR A 147 4.36 -12.04 -6.37
C TYR A 147 5.72 -12.53 -6.85
N ASP A 148 6.22 -11.96 -7.95
CA ASP A 148 7.59 -12.15 -8.41
C ASP A 148 8.48 -10.97 -7.97
N PRO A 149 9.46 -11.19 -7.06
CA PRO A 149 10.41 -10.17 -6.63
C PRO A 149 11.26 -9.57 -7.76
N ASN A 150 11.47 -10.33 -8.84
CA ASN A 150 12.30 -9.94 -9.98
C ASN A 150 11.48 -9.34 -11.12
N HIS A 151 10.16 -9.13 -10.93
CA HIS A 151 9.31 -8.61 -11.97
C HIS A 151 9.73 -7.20 -12.40
N VAL A 152 10.33 -7.11 -13.58
CA VAL A 152 10.72 -5.84 -14.20
C VAL A 152 9.47 -5.22 -14.80
N TRP A 153 8.97 -4.15 -14.17
CA TRP A 153 7.88 -3.35 -14.72
C TRP A 153 8.38 -2.68 -15.99
N GLN A 154 8.02 -3.25 -17.15
CA GLN A 154 8.21 -2.57 -18.43
C GLN A 154 7.34 -1.30 -18.40
N ALA A 155 7.99 -0.16 -18.59
CA ALA A 155 7.38 1.17 -18.53
C ALA A 155 6.78 1.56 -19.88
#